data_AF-A0A2R6B3H3-F1
#
_entry.id   AF-A0A2R6B3H3-F1
#
_cell.length_a   1.000
_cell.length_b   1.000
_cell.length_c   1.000
_cell.angle_alpha   90.00
_cell.angle_beta   90.00
_cell.angle_gamma   90.00
#
_symmetry.space_group_name_H-M   'P 1'
#
loop_
_entity.id
_entity.type
_entity.pdbx_description
1 polymer ?
#
loop_
_entity_poly.entity_id
_entity_poly.type
_entity_poly.pdbx_seq_one_letter_code
_entity_poly.pdbx_strand_id
1 'polypeptide(L)'
;MAFQSILFKDPRNVEKQLRTPPDFFVDLGLNNVAEELVKGLDEFNIEPLFYTPLDQTDEIVYRQQVFVDIENPRLMGAIRVFSDRFRMVLAYINNDRLYELQRQGLFLKAVNVYCGSLRDLAKALESGGIRSEGLQAFRDYLGNYLNTSEFNDLRTDAENTLSKITSVELCLTIKGGSISVSKC
;
A
#
# COMPACT_ATOMS: atom_id res chain seq x y z
N MET A 1 -6.16 15.26 -14.30
CA MET A 1 -4.68 15.22 -14.31
C MET A 1 -4.24 13.94 -13.64
N ALA A 2 -3.19 13.28 -14.14
CA ALA A 2 -2.61 12.12 -13.45
C ALA A 2 -1.97 12.59 -12.14
N PHE A 3 -2.30 11.92 -11.03
CA PHE A 3 -1.63 12.16 -9.76
C PHE A 3 -0.16 11.77 -9.86
N GLN A 4 0.72 12.65 -9.38
CA GLN A 4 2.17 12.49 -9.52
C GLN A 4 2.82 12.04 -8.22
N SER A 5 2.58 12.77 -7.12
CA SER A 5 3.21 12.48 -5.84
C SER A 5 2.41 13.06 -4.68
N ILE A 6 2.48 12.37 -3.53
CA ILE A 6 1.95 12.86 -2.26
C ILE A 6 2.98 13.72 -1.49
N LEU A 7 4.27 13.56 -1.81
CA LEU A 7 5.37 14.24 -1.11
C LEU A 7 6.00 15.37 -1.92
N PHE A 8 5.66 15.52 -3.20
CA PHE A 8 6.28 16.53 -4.07
C PHE A 8 5.20 17.20 -4.89
N LYS A 9 5.14 18.52 -4.82
CA LYS A 9 4.19 19.29 -5.63
C LYS A 9 4.65 19.33 -7.09
N ASP A 10 5.93 19.56 -7.31
CA ASP A 10 6.61 19.47 -8.60
C ASP A 10 7.23 18.08 -8.76
N PRO A 11 6.76 17.26 -9.73
CA PRO A 11 7.28 15.91 -9.96
C PRO A 11 8.78 15.88 -10.29
N ARG A 12 9.35 16.97 -10.83
CA ARG A 12 10.79 17.08 -11.12
C ARG A 12 11.66 16.93 -9.88
N ASN A 13 11.09 17.18 -8.69
CA ASN A 13 11.83 17.04 -7.43
C ASN A 13 11.98 15.57 -6.99
N VAL A 14 11.21 14.63 -7.56
CA VAL A 14 11.43 13.19 -7.37
C VAL A 14 12.76 12.78 -8.01
N GLU A 15 13.06 13.30 -9.21
CA GLU A 15 14.28 12.96 -9.95
C GLU A 15 15.55 13.60 -9.36
N LYS A 16 15.40 14.67 -8.57
CA LYS A 16 16.50 15.39 -7.92
C LYS A 16 16.95 14.78 -6.59
N GLN A 17 16.36 13.66 -6.18
CA GLN A 17 16.72 13.02 -4.92
C GLN A 17 18.18 12.58 -4.90
N LEU A 18 18.88 12.96 -3.82
CA LEU A 18 20.24 12.51 -3.56
C LEU A 18 20.22 11.02 -3.20
N ARG A 19 21.08 10.26 -3.88
CA ARG A 19 21.25 8.82 -3.61
C ARG A 19 22.19 8.54 -2.45
N THR A 20 23.01 9.53 -2.08
CA THR A 20 23.99 9.44 -1.01
C THR A 20 23.76 10.59 -0.02
N PRO A 21 23.99 10.33 1.28
CA PRO A 21 23.86 11.38 2.30
C PRO A 21 24.85 12.53 2.03
N PRO A 22 24.45 13.79 2.23
CA PRO A 22 25.38 14.92 2.24
C PRO A 22 26.45 14.80 3.32
N ASP A 23 27.59 15.47 3.16
CA ASP A 23 28.72 15.39 4.12
C ASP A 23 28.32 15.77 5.55
N PHE A 24 27.49 16.81 5.70
CA PHE A 24 27.00 17.24 7.02
C PHE A 24 26.06 16.22 7.68
N PHE A 25 25.49 15.29 6.92
CA PHE A 25 24.52 14.32 7.42
C PHE A 25 25.20 13.30 8.34
N VAL A 26 26.44 12.92 8.01
CA VAL A 26 27.28 12.06 8.83
C VAL A 26 27.82 12.83 10.04
N ASP A 27 28.27 14.07 9.84
CA ASP A 27 28.81 14.92 10.93
C ASP A 27 27.78 15.18 12.04
N LEU A 28 26.52 15.43 11.65
CA LEU A 28 25.40 15.61 12.59
C LEU A 28 24.83 14.29 13.11
N GLY A 29 25.35 13.14 12.70
CA GLY A 29 24.85 11.81 13.08
C GLY A 29 23.43 11.51 12.59
N LEU A 30 22.95 12.23 11.58
CA LEU A 30 21.60 12.08 11.03
C LEU A 30 21.44 10.76 10.25
N ASN A 31 22.54 10.18 9.80
CA ASN A 31 22.56 8.83 9.21
C ASN A 31 22.00 7.78 10.19
N ASN A 32 22.42 7.81 11.46
CA ASN A 32 21.93 6.87 12.46
C ASN A 32 20.42 7.06 12.72
N VAL A 33 19.95 8.30 12.71
CA VAL A 33 18.53 8.63 12.89
C VAL A 33 17.72 8.12 11.69
N ALA A 34 18.19 8.40 10.47
CA ALA A 34 17.53 7.94 9.25
C ALA A 34 17.47 6.41 9.17
N GLU A 35 18.59 5.73 9.44
CA GLU A 35 18.68 4.27 9.48
C GLU A 35 17.67 3.65 10.47
N GLU A 36 17.55 4.19 11.67
CA GLU A 36 16.58 3.66 12.65
C GLU A 36 15.13 3.98 12.26
N LEU A 37 14.86 5.11 11.60
CA LEU A 37 13.52 5.48 11.13
C LEU A 37 13.03 4.62 9.96
N VAL A 38 13.93 4.17 9.08
CA VAL A 38 13.58 3.37 7.89
C VAL A 38 13.68 1.87 8.12
N LYS A 39 14.14 1.44 9.29
CA LYS A 39 14.34 0.03 9.64
C LYS A 39 13.09 -0.82 9.37
N GLY A 40 13.23 -1.84 8.53
CA GLY A 40 12.12 -2.71 8.11
C GLY A 40 11.23 -2.12 7.01
N LEU A 41 11.66 -1.01 6.41
CA LEU A 41 11.09 -0.38 5.21
C LEU A 41 12.11 -0.37 4.06
N ASP A 42 13.17 -1.19 4.16
CA ASP A 42 14.27 -1.26 3.20
C ASP A 42 13.78 -1.53 1.76
N GLU A 43 12.70 -2.29 1.62
CA GLU A 43 12.05 -2.60 0.33
C GLU A 43 11.49 -1.36 -0.40
N PHE A 44 11.29 -0.24 0.32
CA PHE A 44 10.70 0.98 -0.21
C PHE A 44 11.73 2.07 -0.54
N ASN A 45 13.02 1.88 -0.20
CA ASN A 45 14.11 2.82 -0.50
C ASN A 45 13.75 4.28 -0.14
N ILE A 46 13.44 4.51 1.14
CA ILE A 46 12.91 5.78 1.67
C ILE A 46 14.04 6.75 2.05
N GLU A 47 15.24 6.25 2.29
CA GLU A 47 16.44 7.00 2.69
C GLU A 47 16.73 8.24 1.84
N PRO A 48 16.61 8.21 0.50
CA PRO A 48 16.82 9.40 -0.35
C PRO A 48 15.93 10.60 0.01
N LEU A 49 14.77 10.38 0.65
CA LEU A 49 13.90 11.46 1.12
C LEU A 49 14.53 12.26 2.27
N PHE A 50 15.34 11.62 3.12
CA PHE A 50 16.02 12.28 4.23
C PHE A 50 17.28 13.02 3.78
N TYR A 51 17.92 12.57 2.70
CA TYR A 51 19.12 13.19 2.15
C TYR A 51 18.84 14.45 1.35
N THR A 52 17.59 14.63 0.88
CA THR A 52 17.23 15.68 -0.08
C THR A 52 16.39 16.76 0.59
N PRO A 53 17.01 17.80 1.18
CA PRO A 53 16.27 18.95 1.68
C PRO A 53 15.56 19.67 0.54
N LEU A 54 14.35 20.15 0.80
CA LEU A 54 13.64 21.02 -0.12
C LEU A 54 14.14 22.46 0.07
N ASP A 55 14.30 23.20 -1.03
CA ASP A 55 14.78 24.59 -1.03
C ASP A 55 13.68 25.60 -1.41
N GLN A 56 12.52 25.13 -1.87
CA GLN A 56 11.36 25.97 -2.18
C GLN A 56 10.33 25.93 -1.05
N THR A 57 9.91 27.10 -0.58
CA THR A 57 8.96 27.23 0.54
C THR A 57 7.60 26.60 0.23
N ASP A 58 7.11 26.71 -1.00
CA ASP A 58 5.82 26.15 -1.41
C ASP A 58 5.81 24.61 -1.38
N GLU A 59 6.91 23.97 -1.79
CA GLU A 59 7.13 22.51 -1.66
C GLU A 59 7.15 22.06 -0.21
N ILE A 60 7.85 22.82 0.64
CA ILE A 60 7.93 22.53 2.08
C ILE A 60 6.53 22.59 2.70
N VAL A 61 5.77 23.66 2.42
CA VAL A 61 4.40 23.84 2.91
C VAL A 61 3.48 22.75 2.39
N TYR A 62 3.59 22.37 1.11
CA TYR A 62 2.81 21.28 0.52
C TYR A 62 3.02 19.96 1.30
N ARG A 63 4.27 19.58 1.57
CA ARG A 63 4.57 18.38 2.39
C ARG A 63 4.02 18.51 3.80
N GLN A 64 4.24 19.64 4.46
CA GLN A 64 3.79 19.86 5.84
C GLN A 64 2.27 19.75 5.96
N GLN A 65 1.51 20.29 4.99
CA GLN A 65 0.05 20.15 4.98
C GLN A 65 -0.39 18.69 4.93
N VAL A 66 0.29 17.84 4.15
CA VAL A 66 0.02 16.40 4.11
C VAL A 66 0.27 15.77 5.48
N PHE A 67 1.38 16.11 6.15
CA PHE A 67 1.65 15.62 7.50
C PHE A 67 0.56 16.04 8.50
N VAL A 68 0.12 17.30 8.45
CA VAL A 68 -0.96 17.83 9.31
C VAL A 68 -2.27 17.05 9.11
N ASP A 69 -2.64 16.70 7.89
CA ASP A 69 -3.83 15.87 7.66
C ASP A 69 -3.67 14.45 8.24
N ILE A 70 -2.47 13.86 8.10
CA ILE A 70 -2.18 12.50 8.58
C ILE A 70 -2.11 12.43 10.12
N GLU A 71 -1.92 13.56 10.83
CA GLU A 71 -2.04 13.61 12.29
C GLU A 71 -3.44 13.26 12.79
N ASN A 72 -4.47 13.29 11.93
CA ASN A 72 -5.80 12.78 12.26
C ASN A 72 -5.73 11.27 12.61
N PRO A 73 -6.04 10.85 13.85
CA PRO A 73 -5.88 9.47 14.28
C PRO A 73 -6.71 8.45 13.48
N ARG A 74 -7.89 8.88 12.99
CA ARG A 74 -8.76 8.04 12.18
C ARG A 74 -8.16 7.81 10.79
N LEU A 75 -7.64 8.86 10.17
CA LEU A 75 -6.98 8.75 8.87
C LEU A 75 -5.68 7.96 8.98
N MET A 76 -4.84 8.25 9.97
CA MET A 76 -3.63 7.47 10.26
C MET A 76 -3.93 5.99 10.47
N GLY A 77 -4.97 5.67 11.25
CA GLY A 77 -5.40 4.29 11.47
C GLY A 77 -5.77 3.58 10.17
N ALA A 78 -6.53 4.24 9.29
CA ALA A 78 -6.88 3.68 7.99
C ALA A 78 -5.66 3.47 7.08
N ILE A 79 -4.72 4.42 7.05
CA ILE A 79 -3.46 4.31 6.29
C ILE A 79 -2.62 3.14 6.79
N ARG A 80 -2.53 2.93 8.11
CA ARG A 80 -1.82 1.78 8.70
C ARG A 80 -2.46 0.45 8.30
N VAL A 81 -3.78 0.33 8.43
CA VAL A 81 -4.51 -0.87 8.00
C VAL A 81 -4.29 -1.14 6.51
N PHE A 82 -4.36 -0.11 5.68
CA PHE A 82 -4.05 -0.23 4.26
C PHE A 82 -2.63 -0.75 4.02
N SER A 83 -1.63 -0.16 4.69
CA SER A 83 -0.22 -0.52 4.53
C SER A 83 0.05 -1.96 4.93
N ASP A 84 -0.51 -2.41 6.06
CA ASP A 84 -0.35 -3.80 6.53
C ASP A 84 -1.01 -4.80 5.57
N ARG A 85 -2.21 -4.49 5.07
CA ARG A 85 -2.87 -5.34 4.06
C ARG A 85 -2.09 -5.36 2.75
N PHE A 86 -1.48 -4.25 2.35
CA PHE A 86 -0.69 -4.21 1.12
C PHE A 86 0.62 -5.01 1.24
N ARG A 87 1.26 -5.02 2.40
CA ARG A 87 2.36 -5.95 2.69
C ARG A 87 1.93 -7.41 2.53
N MET A 88 0.74 -7.77 3.00
CA MET A 88 0.18 -9.11 2.78
C MET A 88 -0.01 -9.42 1.29
N VAL A 89 -0.52 -8.46 0.51
CA VAL A 89 -0.67 -8.60 -0.95
C VAL A 89 0.69 -8.89 -1.60
N LEU A 90 1.72 -8.10 -1.28
CA LEU A 90 3.07 -8.30 -1.79
C LEU A 90 3.63 -9.68 -1.39
N ALA A 91 3.43 -10.10 -0.14
CA ALA A 91 3.85 -11.42 0.34
C ALA A 91 3.15 -12.58 -0.39
N TYR A 92 1.90 -12.41 -0.82
CA TYR A 92 1.18 -13.42 -1.61
C TYR A 92 1.66 -13.49 -3.05
N ILE A 93 1.92 -12.34 -3.69
CA ILE A 93 2.31 -12.27 -5.10
C ILE A 93 3.77 -12.72 -5.29
N ASN A 94 4.65 -12.39 -4.35
CA ASN A 94 6.09 -12.71 -4.42
C ASN A 94 6.43 -14.11 -3.87
N ASN A 95 5.44 -15.00 -3.72
CA ASN A 95 5.68 -16.34 -3.19
C ASN A 95 5.98 -17.35 -4.31
N ASP A 96 7.27 -17.54 -4.59
CA ASP A 96 7.75 -18.37 -5.71
C ASP A 96 7.81 -19.88 -5.39
N ARG A 97 7.57 -20.29 -4.14
CA ARG A 97 7.79 -21.67 -3.68
C ARG A 97 6.53 -22.54 -3.68
N LEU A 98 5.54 -22.20 -4.50
CA LEU A 98 4.22 -22.83 -4.48
C LEU A 98 3.94 -23.66 -5.73
N TYR A 99 3.19 -24.74 -5.52
CA TYR A 99 2.54 -25.47 -6.60
C TYR A 99 1.53 -24.56 -7.31
N GLU A 100 1.27 -24.83 -8.58
CA GLU A 100 0.50 -23.94 -9.47
C GLU A 100 -0.88 -23.54 -8.91
N LEU A 101 -1.67 -24.51 -8.45
CA LEU A 101 -3.00 -24.22 -7.88
C LEU A 101 -2.93 -23.42 -6.58
N GLN A 102 -1.87 -23.60 -5.78
CA GLN A 102 -1.67 -22.82 -4.56
C GLN A 102 -1.30 -21.36 -4.89
N ARG A 103 -0.44 -21.15 -5.89
CA ARG A 103 -0.10 -19.81 -6.41
C ARG A 103 -1.34 -19.09 -6.92
N GLN A 104 -2.18 -19.76 -7.73
CA GLN A 104 -3.45 -19.19 -8.22
C GLN A 104 -4.40 -18.83 -7.08
N GLY A 105 -4.53 -19.70 -6.07
CA GLY A 105 -5.34 -19.43 -4.89
C GLY A 105 -4.83 -18.25 -4.04
N LEU A 106 -3.51 -18.13 -3.88
CA LEU A 106 -2.92 -16.95 -3.20
C LEU A 106 -3.10 -15.68 -4.01
N PHE A 107 -2.93 -15.74 -5.33
CA PHE A 107 -3.17 -14.59 -6.20
C PHE A 107 -4.62 -14.10 -6.08
N LEU A 108 -5.60 -15.01 -6.10
CA LEU A 108 -7.01 -14.67 -5.91
C LEU A 108 -7.27 -14.01 -4.54
N LYS A 109 -6.65 -14.52 -3.46
CA LYS A 109 -6.70 -13.87 -2.14
C LYS A 109 -6.07 -12.48 -2.16
N ALA A 110 -4.92 -12.33 -2.82
CA ALA A 110 -4.21 -11.06 -2.96
C ALA A 110 -5.07 -10.02 -3.67
N VAL A 111 -5.72 -10.38 -4.79
CA VAL A 111 -6.64 -9.49 -5.52
C VAL A 111 -7.81 -9.05 -4.63
N ASN A 112 -8.43 -9.97 -3.89
CA ASN A 112 -9.52 -9.63 -2.98
C ASN A 112 -9.08 -8.66 -1.88
N VAL A 113 -7.91 -8.91 -1.24
CA VAL A 113 -7.35 -8.01 -0.23
C VAL A 113 -6.97 -6.66 -0.84
N TYR A 114 -6.38 -6.65 -2.03
CA TYR A 114 -6.01 -5.43 -2.77
C TYR A 114 -7.24 -4.55 -3.04
N CYS A 115 -8.28 -5.11 -3.67
CA CYS A 115 -9.50 -4.38 -4.01
C CYS A 115 -10.22 -3.87 -2.74
N GLY A 116 -10.33 -4.70 -1.69
CA GLY A 116 -10.94 -4.29 -0.42
C GLY A 116 -10.17 -3.17 0.26
N SER A 117 -8.84 -3.27 0.32
CA SER A 117 -7.98 -2.28 0.99
C SER A 117 -8.03 -0.92 0.31
N LEU A 118 -8.02 -0.87 -1.03
CA LEU A 118 -8.13 0.39 -1.75
C LEU A 118 -9.50 1.05 -1.58
N ARG A 119 -10.59 0.27 -1.56
CA ARG A 119 -11.94 0.78 -1.31
C ARG A 119 -12.10 1.32 0.11
N ASP A 120 -11.55 0.63 1.09
CA ASP A 120 -11.58 1.07 2.49
C ASP A 120 -10.75 2.36 2.68
N LEU A 121 -9.58 2.43 2.04
CA LEU A 121 -8.75 3.64 2.04
C LEU A 121 -9.48 4.82 1.37
N ALA A 122 -10.12 4.62 0.22
CA ALA A 122 -10.88 5.66 -0.46
C ALA A 122 -11.99 6.24 0.42
N LYS A 123 -12.77 5.38 1.09
CA LYS A 123 -13.81 5.83 2.04
C LYS A 123 -13.22 6.60 3.23
N ALA A 124 -12.05 6.18 3.72
CA ALA A 124 -11.38 6.88 4.81
C ALA A 124 -10.88 8.26 4.36
N LEU A 125 -10.37 8.38 3.13
CA LEU A 125 -9.94 9.65 2.56
C LEU A 125 -11.12 10.60 2.31
N GLU A 126 -12.25 10.09 1.82
CA GLU A 126 -13.48 10.88 1.64
C GLU A 126 -14.03 11.44 2.95
N SER A 127 -14.05 10.62 4.01
CA SER A 127 -14.59 11.00 5.32
C SER A 127 -13.57 11.64 6.28
N GLY A 128 -12.30 11.70 5.88
CA GLY A 128 -11.17 12.11 6.73
C GLY A 128 -11.00 13.62 6.92
N GLY A 129 -11.79 14.46 6.21
CA GLY A 129 -11.70 15.92 6.35
C GLY A 129 -10.38 16.52 5.81
N ILE A 130 -9.84 15.92 4.75
CA ILE A 130 -8.55 16.27 4.11
C ILE A 130 -8.53 17.72 3.65
N ARG A 131 -7.46 18.46 3.99
CA ARG A 131 -7.26 19.87 3.59
C ARG A 131 -6.06 20.08 2.68
N SER A 132 -5.06 19.21 2.76
CA SER A 132 -3.85 19.30 1.96
C SER A 132 -4.14 19.01 0.48
N GLU A 133 -3.52 19.82 -0.37
CA GLU A 133 -3.60 19.67 -1.83
C GLU A 133 -3.17 18.25 -2.26
N GLY A 134 -2.12 17.70 -1.63
CA GLY A 134 -1.58 16.39 -1.98
C GLY A 134 -2.51 15.23 -1.68
N LEU A 135 -3.12 15.18 -0.49
CA LEU A 135 -4.07 14.11 -0.18
C LEU A 135 -5.41 14.28 -0.89
N GLN A 136 -5.83 15.52 -1.22
CA GLN A 136 -7.01 15.74 -2.06
C GLN A 136 -6.77 15.19 -3.47
N ALA A 137 -5.62 15.52 -4.08
CA ALA A 137 -5.25 14.99 -5.37
C ALA A 137 -5.15 13.45 -5.36
N PHE A 138 -4.58 12.87 -4.29
CA PHE A 138 -4.49 11.42 -4.13
C PHE A 138 -5.87 10.76 -3.98
N ARG A 139 -6.76 11.34 -3.16
CA ARG A 139 -8.14 10.87 -3.01
C ARG A 139 -8.86 10.86 -4.35
N ASP A 140 -8.79 11.97 -5.09
CA ASP A 140 -9.49 12.11 -6.36
C ASP A 140 -8.93 11.12 -7.41
N TYR A 141 -7.61 10.92 -7.43
CA TYR A 141 -6.97 9.89 -8.26
C TYR A 141 -7.44 8.48 -7.90
N LEU A 142 -7.42 8.13 -6.61
CA LEU A 142 -7.85 6.82 -6.14
C LEU A 142 -9.33 6.60 -6.48
N GLY A 143 -10.19 7.59 -6.24
CA GLY A 143 -11.61 7.53 -6.60
C GLY A 143 -11.82 7.30 -8.10
N ASN A 144 -11.07 8.00 -8.96
CA ASN A 144 -11.12 7.79 -10.40
C ASN A 144 -10.66 6.38 -10.79
N TYR A 145 -9.57 5.88 -10.20
CA TYR A 145 -9.08 4.52 -10.44
C TYR A 145 -10.11 3.46 -10.06
N LEU A 146 -10.76 3.61 -8.90
CA LEU A 146 -11.80 2.68 -8.42
C LEU A 146 -13.07 2.68 -9.29
N ASN A 147 -13.30 3.75 -10.05
CA ASN A 147 -14.43 3.88 -10.97
C ASN A 147 -14.14 3.36 -12.39
N THR A 148 -12.92 2.89 -12.66
CA THR A 148 -12.57 2.27 -13.96
C THR A 148 -13.28 0.93 -14.15
N SER A 149 -13.55 0.56 -15.41
CA SER A 149 -14.08 -0.77 -15.76
C SER A 149 -13.14 -1.87 -15.32
N GLU A 150 -11.85 -1.71 -15.57
CA GLU A 150 -10.79 -2.67 -15.32
C GLU A 150 -10.71 -3.04 -13.83
N PHE A 151 -10.80 -2.05 -12.94
CA PHE A 151 -10.83 -2.31 -11.50
C PHE A 151 -12.11 -3.03 -11.08
N ASN A 152 -13.26 -2.62 -11.62
CA ASN A 152 -14.55 -3.20 -11.25
C ASN A 152 -14.70 -4.64 -11.76
N ASP A 153 -14.21 -4.94 -12.96
CA ASP A 153 -14.17 -6.27 -13.54
C ASP A 153 -13.26 -7.19 -12.71
N LEU A 154 -12.03 -6.75 -12.43
CA LEU A 154 -11.08 -7.48 -11.59
C LEU A 154 -11.68 -7.82 -10.21
N ARG A 155 -12.30 -6.83 -9.56
CA ARG A 155 -12.94 -7.03 -8.26
C ARG A 155 -14.07 -8.05 -8.35
N THR A 156 -14.97 -7.88 -9.31
CA THR A 156 -16.17 -8.69 -9.45
C THR A 156 -15.81 -10.14 -9.78
N ASP A 157 -14.84 -10.35 -10.67
CA ASP A 157 -14.34 -11.68 -11.01
C ASP A 157 -13.66 -12.36 -9.82
N ALA A 158 -12.87 -11.61 -9.05
CA ALA A 158 -12.21 -12.13 -7.86
C ALA A 158 -13.21 -12.50 -6.74
N GLU A 159 -14.22 -11.66 -6.50
CA GLU A 159 -15.29 -11.92 -5.52
C GLU A 159 -16.13 -13.14 -5.95
N ASN A 160 -16.52 -13.22 -7.23
CA ASN A 160 -17.29 -14.33 -7.78
C ASN A 160 -16.51 -15.66 -7.74
N THR A 161 -15.23 -15.63 -8.11
CA THR A 161 -14.38 -16.82 -8.11
C THR A 161 -14.15 -17.31 -6.68
N LEU A 162 -13.88 -16.40 -5.75
CA LEU A 162 -13.71 -16.75 -4.35
C LEU A 162 -14.99 -17.37 -3.78
N SER A 163 -16.15 -16.76 -4.06
CA SER A 163 -17.47 -17.29 -3.65
C SER A 163 -17.71 -18.72 -4.13
N LYS A 164 -17.43 -19.00 -5.42
CA LYS A 164 -17.53 -20.34 -6.01
C LYS A 164 -16.59 -21.36 -5.38
N ILE A 165 -15.39 -20.95 -4.95
CA ILE A 165 -14.44 -21.84 -4.27
C ILE A 165 -14.91 -22.09 -2.84
N THR A 166 -15.37 -21.06 -2.13
CA THR A 166 -15.82 -21.18 -0.74
C THR A 166 -17.14 -21.94 -0.59
N SER A 167 -17.94 -22.07 -1.66
CA SER A 167 -19.15 -22.88 -1.64
C SER A 167 -18.90 -24.39 -1.78
N VAL A 168 -17.67 -24.80 -2.07
CA VAL A 168 -17.31 -26.23 -2.12
C VAL A 168 -17.11 -26.74 -0.69
N GLU A 169 -17.97 -27.66 -0.26
CA GLU A 169 -17.85 -28.34 1.02
C GLU A 169 -17.04 -29.65 0.86
N LEU A 170 -15.97 -29.77 1.64
CA LEU A 170 -15.12 -30.95 1.68
C LEU A 170 -15.18 -31.59 3.06
N CYS A 171 -15.41 -32.89 3.08
CA CYS A 171 -15.50 -33.71 4.26
C CYS A 171 -14.15 -34.38 4.50
N LEU A 172 -13.53 -34.11 5.66
CA LEU A 172 -12.25 -34.69 6.05
C LEU A 172 -12.49 -35.87 7.01
N THR A 173 -12.14 -37.07 6.58
CA THR A 173 -12.15 -38.26 7.45
C THR A 173 -10.74 -38.50 7.97
N ILE A 174 -10.56 -38.42 9.29
CA ILE A 174 -9.27 -38.65 9.94
C ILE A 174 -9.33 -39.97 10.69
N LYS A 175 -8.54 -40.97 10.26
CA LYS A 175 -8.51 -42.29 10.89
C LYS A 175 -7.09 -42.83 10.94
N GLY A 176 -6.61 -43.15 12.15
CA GLY A 176 -5.33 -43.86 12.35
C GLY A 176 -4.12 -43.21 11.67
N GLY A 177 -4.02 -41.88 11.67
CA GLY A 177 -2.93 -41.13 11.02
C GLY A 177 -3.11 -40.88 9.52
N SER A 178 -4.20 -41.37 8.91
CA SER A 178 -4.58 -41.07 7.52
C SER A 178 -5.66 -39.99 7.46
N ILE A 179 -5.57 -39.13 6.45
CA ILE A 179 -6.58 -38.12 6.11
C ILE A 179 -7.14 -38.47 4.73
N SER A 180 -8.45 -38.71 4.65
CA SER A 180 -9.18 -38.87 3.40
C SER A 180 -10.08 -37.67 3.16
N VAL A 181 -10.01 -37.09 1.96
CA VAL A 181 -10.84 -35.96 1.55
C VAL A 181 -11.94 -36.49 0.64
N SER A 182 -13.20 -36.26 0.99
CA SER A 182 -14.34 -36.55 0.13
C SER A 182 -15.16 -35.28 -0.10
N LYS A 183 -15.94 -35.26 -1.17
CA LYS A 183 -16.99 -34.27 -1.32
C LYS A 183 -18.05 -34.50 -0.23
N CYS A 184 -18.47 -33.42 0.43
CA CYS A 184 -19.79 -33.40 1.04
C CYS A 184 -20.80 -33.15 -0.10
#